data_AF-A0A645ERJ4-F1
#
_entry.id   AF-A0A645ERJ4-F1
#
_cell.length_a   1.000
_cell.length_b   1.000
_cell.length_c   1.000
_cell.angle_alpha   90.00
_cell.angle_beta   90.00
_cell.angle_gamma   90.00
#
_symmetry.space_group_name_H-M   'P 1'
#
loop_
_entity.id
_entity.type
_entity.pdbx_description
1 polymer ?
#
loop_
_entity_poly.entity_id
_entity_poly.type
_entity_poly.pdbx_seq_one_letter_code
_entity_poly.pdbx_strand_id
1 'polypeptide(L)' 'MIGASNFFELSVAVAIALFGLASPAVLATVVGVLTEVPIMLILVKLANRTARYFPRA' A
#
# COMPACT_ATOMS: atom_id res chain seq x y z
N MET A 1 -6.87 14.35 2.63
CA MET A 1 -7.25 12.97 2.99
C MET A 1 -6.26 12.00 2.34
N ILE A 2 -5.03 11.92 2.83
CA ILE A 2 -4.11 10.81 2.48
C ILE A 2 -4.26 9.79 3.60
N GLY A 3 -5.34 9.00 3.51
CA GLY A 3 -5.61 7.89 4.43
C GLY A 3 -5.04 6.55 3.92
N ALA A 4 -4.13 6.59 2.96
CA ALA A 4 -3.67 5.42 2.21
C ALA A 4 -2.14 5.30 2.13
N SER A 5 -1.38 6.02 2.94
CA SER A 5 0.05 5.73 3.12
C SER A 5 0.21 5.18 4.52
N ASN A 6 -0.02 3.89 4.66
CA ASN A 6 0.08 3.23 5.94
C ASN A 6 1.55 2.89 6.24
N PHE A 7 1.89 2.78 7.51
CA PHE A 7 3.20 2.35 8.00
C PHE A 7 3.35 0.83 7.82
N PHE A 8 3.22 0.36 6.58
CA PHE A 8 3.12 -1.06 6.27
C PHE A 8 4.45 -1.78 6.51
N GLU A 9 5.56 -1.12 6.22
CA GLU A 9 6.90 -1.56 6.57
C GLU A 9 7.07 -1.75 8.09
N LEU A 10 6.48 -0.88 8.90
CA LEU A 10 6.48 -1.01 10.35
C LEU A 10 5.49 -2.09 10.83
N SER A 11 4.36 -2.28 10.15
CA SER A 11 3.44 -3.39 10.41
C SER A 11 4.10 -4.74 10.17
N VAL A 12 4.90 -4.87 9.10
CA VAL A 12 5.69 -6.07 8.82
C VAL A 12 6.76 -6.27 9.90
N ALA A 13 7.49 -5.21 10.28
CA ALA A 13 8.50 -5.28 11.33
C ALA A 13 7.90 -5.73 12.69
N VAL A 14 6.75 -5.17 13.07
CA VAL A 14 6.03 -5.55 14.30
C VAL A 14 5.50 -6.99 14.22
N ALA A 15 4.96 -7.41 13.07
CA ALA A 15 4.48 -8.77 12.89
C ALA A 15 5.61 -9.80 13.01
N ILE A 16 6.78 -9.51 12.42
CA ILE A 16 7.97 -10.36 12.56
C ILE A 16 8.46 -10.38 14.00
N ALA A 17 8.50 -9.23 14.68
CA ALA A 17 8.95 -9.12 16.06
C ALA A 17 8.06 -9.88 17.06
N LEU A 18 6.75 -9.90 16.84
CA LEU A 18 5.78 -10.54 17.75
C LEU A 18 5.53 -12.01 17.42
N PHE A 19 5.49 -12.39 16.14
CA PHE A 19 5.03 -13.72 15.72
C PHE A 19 6.14 -14.57 15.07
N GLY A 20 7.30 -13.99 14.76
CA GLY A 20 8.38 -14.66 14.05
C GLY A 20 8.12 -14.84 12.55
N LEU A 21 9.19 -15.10 11.80
CA LEU A 21 9.18 -15.11 10.32
C LEU A 21 8.28 -16.19 9.69
N ALA A 22 8.11 -17.34 10.36
CA ALA A 22 7.33 -18.47 9.85
C ALA A 22 5.82 -18.37 10.17
N SER A 23 5.39 -17.32 10.87
CA SER A 23 3.99 -17.17 11.24
C SER A 23 3.12 -16.74 10.05
N PRO A 24 1.91 -17.31 9.90
CA PRO A 24 0.92 -16.86 8.92
C PRO A 24 0.57 -15.36 9.02
N ALA A 25 0.73 -14.76 10.20
CA ALA A 25 0.49 -13.34 10.41
C ALA A 25 1.45 -12.44 9.62
N VAL A 26 2.72 -12.86 9.46
CA VAL A 26 3.72 -12.12 8.67
C VAL A 26 3.41 -12.20 7.18
N LEU A 27 2.93 -13.35 6.70
CA LEU A 27 2.54 -13.50 5.30
C LEU A 27 1.39 -12.54 4.95
N ALA A 28 0.39 -12.44 5.83
CA ALA A 28 -0.75 -11.56 5.63
C ALA A 28 -0.36 -10.08 5.55
N THR A 29 0.60 -9.63 6.39
CA THR A 29 1.09 -8.25 6.33
C THR A 29 1.95 -7.99 5.11
N VAL A 30 2.87 -8.89 4.75
CA VAL A 30 3.71 -8.70 3.55
C VAL A 30 2.86 -8.64 2.27
N VAL A 31 1.84 -9.51 2.15
CA VAL A 31 0.92 -9.47 0.99
C VAL A 31 0.17 -8.14 0.93
N GLY A 32 -0.20 -7.56 2.08
CA GLY A 32 -0.80 -6.23 2.14
C GLY A 32 0.07 -5.15 1.51
N VAL A 33 1.37 -5.07 1.86
CA VAL A 33 2.34 -4.15 1.24
C VAL A 33 2.39 -4.35 -0.28
N LEU A 34 2.50 -5.63 -0.70
CA LEU A 34 2.61 -5.99 -2.12
C LEU A 34 1.37 -5.58 -2.92
N THR A 35 0.21 -5.43 -2.30
CA THR A 35 -1.02 -4.97 -2.96
C THR A 35 -1.24 -3.45 -2.88
N GLU A 36 -0.79 -2.80 -1.81
CA GLU A 36 -0.94 -1.36 -1.60
C GLU A 36 -0.18 -0.56 -2.68
N VAL A 37 1.11 -0.87 -2.88
CA VAL A 37 1.97 -0.12 -3.81
C VAL A 37 1.46 -0.19 -5.26
N PRO A 38 1.09 -1.35 -5.83
CA PRO A 38 0.52 -1.41 -7.17
C PRO A 38 -0.80 -0.67 -7.28
N ILE A 39 -1.70 -0.78 -6.29
CA ILE A 39 -2.98 -0.07 -6.33
C ILE A 39 -2.75 1.43 -6.33
N MET A 40 -1.82 1.93 -5.50
CA MET A 40 -1.45 3.35 -5.51
C MET A 40 -0.97 3.80 -6.89
N LEU A 41 -0.06 3.06 -7.52
CA LEU A 41 0.45 3.39 -8.86
C LEU A 41 -0.64 3.29 -9.94
N ILE A 42 -1.58 2.35 -9.82
CA ILE A 42 -2.73 2.21 -10.71
C ILE A 42 -3.65 3.43 -10.59
N LEU A 43 -3.92 3.90 -9.37
CA LEU A 43 -4.75 5.09 -9.13
C LEU A 43 -4.08 6.35 -9.69
N VAL A 44 -2.77 6.51 -9.51
CA VAL A 44 -2.00 7.61 -10.13
C VAL A 44 -2.08 7.52 -11.65
N LYS A 45 -1.92 6.32 -12.22
CA LYS A 45 -2.03 6.10 -13.67
C LYS A 45 -3.43 6.42 -14.18
N LEU A 46 -4.47 6.08 -13.42
CA LEU A 46 -5.86 6.39 -13.75
C LEU A 46 -6.10 7.91 -13.73
N ALA A 47 -5.64 8.59 -12.67
CA ALA A 47 -5.73 10.05 -12.55
C ALA A 47 -5.00 10.77 -13.70
N ASN A 48 -3.80 10.30 -14.07
CA ASN A 48 -3.06 10.84 -15.21
C ASN A 48 -3.79 10.59 -16.55
N ARG A 49 -4.49 9.46 -16.70
CA ARG A 49 -5.30 9.18 -17.91
C ARG A 49 -6.57 10.03 -17.97
N THR A 50 -7.17 10.36 -16.83
CA THR A 50 -8.36 11.22 -16.75
C THR A 50 -8.00 12.70 -16.60
N ALA A 51 -6.73 13.07 -16.70
CA ALA A 51 -6.23 14.44 -16.62
C ALA A 51 -6.99 15.43 -17.53
N ARG A 52 -7.48 14.97 -18.70
CA ARG A 52 -8.25 15.82 -19.65
C ARG A 52 -9.58 16.35 -19.09
N TYR A 53 -10.12 15.70 -18.07
CA TYR A 53 -11.39 16.07 -17.45
C TYR A 53 -11.22 17.08 -16.31
N PHE A 54 -9.98 17.33 -15.87
CA PHE A 54 -9.71 18.33 -14.85
C PHE A 54 -9.43 19.68 -15.51
N PRO A 55 -10.09 20.77 -15.07
CA PRO A 55 -9.74 22.12 -15.51
C PRO A 55 -8.26 22.38 -15.19
N ARG A 56 -7.51 22.94 -16.14
CA ARG A 56 -6.20 23.50 -15.82
C ARG A 56 -6.45 24.72 -14.95
N ALA A 57 -6.00 24.66 -13.70
CA ALA A 57 -5.94 25.80 -12.80
C ALA A 57 -4.97 26.85 -13.34
#